data_AF-A0A7Y4NSA2-F1
#
_entry.id   AF-A0A7Y4NSA2-F1
#
_cell.length_a   1.000
_cell.length_b   1.000
_cell.length_c   1.000
_cell.angle_alpha   90.00
_cell.angle_beta   90.00
_cell.angle_gamma   90.00
#
_symmetry.space_group_name_H-M   'P 1'
#
loop_
_entity.id
_entity.type
_entity.pdbx_description
1 polymer ?
#
loop_
_entity_poly.entity_id
_entity_poly.type
_entity_poly.pdbx_seq_one_letter_code
_entity_poly.pdbx_strand_id
1 'polypeptide(L)'
;MYFSSRIFVPWGSLSHAGRSLYVWSFYIFALGLTWLLVPQVFLTLAHEVADANLFWIRVAGALLTSIALMCHQSAVLDVRPFFAWAVLCRTFIVAVVITCTLMGKCQAISGYVACIDFGASMWTFFGLRRDRAEALRRASAKPNLAA
;
A
#
# COMPACT_ATOMS: atom_id res chain seq x y z
N MET A 1 -23.63 -5.89 5.96
CA MET A 1 -22.35 -6.36 6.54
C MET A 1 -21.23 -5.66 5.76
N TYR A 2 -20.48 -4.74 6.39
CA TYR A 2 -19.52 -3.85 5.68
C TYR A 2 -18.16 -4.51 5.36
N PHE A 3 -17.91 -5.73 5.85
CA PHE A 3 -16.71 -6.51 5.57
C PHE A 3 -17.03 -7.64 4.58
N SER A 4 -16.10 -7.90 3.66
CA SER A 4 -16.17 -9.12 2.84
C SER A 4 -16.15 -10.34 3.77
N SER A 5 -17.07 -11.28 3.55
CA SER A 5 -17.04 -12.59 4.25
C SER A 5 -15.82 -13.42 3.86
N ARG A 6 -15.15 -13.08 2.74
CA ARG A 6 -13.94 -13.74 2.26
C ARG A 6 -12.73 -12.88 2.60
N ILE A 7 -11.94 -13.34 3.56
CA ILE A 7 -10.65 -12.75 3.93
C ILE A 7 -9.62 -13.05 2.84
N PHE A 8 -9.53 -14.31 2.42
CA PHE A 8 -8.64 -14.71 1.34
C PHE A 8 -9.43 -14.92 0.06
N VAL A 9 -8.99 -14.28 -1.02
CA VAL A 9 -9.59 -14.42 -2.34
C VAL A 9 -8.57 -15.02 -3.32
N PRO A 10 -9.01 -15.86 -4.27
CA PRO A 10 -8.12 -16.42 -5.27
C PRO A 10 -7.43 -15.32 -6.07
N TRP A 11 -6.13 -15.47 -6.34
CA TRP A 11 -5.35 -14.50 -7.10
C TRP A 11 -6.02 -14.07 -8.42
N GLY A 12 -6.62 -15.03 -9.13
CA GLY A 12 -7.30 -14.82 -10.40
C GLY A 12 -8.52 -13.90 -10.35
N SER A 13 -9.20 -13.78 -9.20
CA SER A 13 -10.43 -12.98 -9.08
C SER A 13 -10.18 -11.49 -8.87
N LEU A 14 -8.98 -11.10 -8.47
CA LEU A 14 -8.60 -9.70 -8.25
C LEU A 14 -8.30 -8.99 -9.58
N SER A 15 -8.66 -7.70 -9.65
CA SER A 15 -8.23 -6.78 -10.70
C SER A 15 -6.70 -6.60 -10.69
N HIS A 16 -6.11 -6.05 -11.76
CA HIS A 16 -4.65 -5.85 -11.79
C HIS A 16 -4.21 -4.88 -10.70
N ALA A 17 -4.95 -3.80 -10.49
CA ALA A 17 -4.73 -2.88 -9.37
C ALA A 17 -4.96 -3.56 -8.02
N GLY A 18 -6.07 -4.31 -7.88
CA GLY A 18 -6.43 -5.01 -6.66
C GLY A 18 -5.35 -5.99 -6.21
N ARG A 19 -4.73 -6.75 -7.12
CA ARG A 19 -3.61 -7.67 -6.81
C ARG A 19 -2.43 -6.95 -6.17
N SER A 20 -2.03 -5.82 -6.74
CA SER A 20 -0.90 -5.06 -6.20
C SER A 20 -1.17 -4.54 -4.79
N LEU A 21 -2.39 -4.01 -4.54
CA LEU A 21 -2.77 -3.47 -3.24
C LEU A 21 -2.98 -4.59 -2.22
N TYR A 22 -3.46 -5.76 -2.67
CA TYR A 22 -3.60 -6.96 -1.87
C TYR A 22 -2.25 -7.49 -1.38
N VAL A 23 -1.23 -7.56 -2.24
CA VAL A 23 0.13 -7.95 -1.83
C VAL A 23 0.76 -6.90 -0.91
N TRP A 24 0.62 -5.62 -1.27
CA TRP A 24 1.17 -4.53 -0.47
C TRP A 24 0.58 -4.47 0.94
N SER A 25 -0.70 -4.79 1.11
CA SER A 25 -1.32 -4.79 2.44
C SER A 25 -0.70 -5.81 3.38
N PHE A 26 -0.32 -7.00 2.92
CA PHE A 26 0.40 -7.97 3.76
C PHE A 26 1.79 -7.47 4.18
N TYR A 27 2.51 -6.85 3.24
CA TYR A 27 3.80 -6.22 3.52
C TYR A 27 3.67 -5.13 4.61
N ILE A 28 2.73 -4.19 4.42
CA ILE A 28 2.52 -3.11 5.39
C ILE A 28 1.95 -3.61 6.70
N PHE A 29 1.13 -4.66 6.69
CA PHE A 29 0.63 -5.26 7.91
C PHE A 29 1.78 -5.82 8.75
N ALA A 30 2.69 -6.58 8.12
CA ALA A 30 3.87 -7.12 8.81
C ALA A 30 4.80 -6.00 9.30
N LEU A 31 5.04 -4.97 8.48
CA LEU A 31 5.86 -3.82 8.85
C LEU A 31 5.25 -3.03 10.02
N GLY A 32 3.95 -2.72 9.94
CA GLY A 32 3.19 -2.01 10.96
C GLY A 32 3.16 -2.77 12.29
N LEU A 33 2.95 -4.09 12.24
CA LEU A 33 2.98 -4.94 13.43
C LEU A 33 4.38 -4.97 14.06
N THR A 34 5.43 -4.99 13.23
CA THR A 34 6.82 -4.92 13.71
C THR A 34 7.07 -3.60 14.44
N TRP A 35 6.66 -2.46 13.88
CA TRP A 35 6.80 -1.14 14.52
C TRP A 35 5.98 -1.01 15.80
N LEU A 36 4.80 -1.64 15.83
CA LEU A 36 3.89 -1.61 16.97
C LEU A 36 4.40 -2.47 18.15
N LEU A 37 4.79 -3.72 17.87
CA LEU A 37 5.11 -4.70 18.91
C LEU A 37 6.60 -4.68 19.28
N VAL A 38 7.48 -4.57 18.28
CA VAL A 38 8.93 -4.73 18.46
C VAL A 38 9.71 -3.63 17.72
N PRO A 39 9.48 -2.34 18.05
CA PRO A 39 10.09 -1.20 17.35
C PRO A 39 11.63 -1.24 17.32
N GLN A 40 12.26 -1.92 18.28
CA GLN A 40 13.71 -2.07 18.36
C GLN A 40 14.30 -2.82 17.16
N VAL A 41 13.55 -3.76 16.56
CA VAL A 41 14.00 -4.48 15.35
C VAL A 41 14.22 -3.50 14.20
N PHE A 42 13.25 -2.61 13.99
CA PHE A 42 13.35 -1.58 12.97
C PHE A 42 14.50 -0.60 13.26
N LEU A 43 14.62 -0.13 14.50
CA LEU A 43 15.69 0.79 14.90
C LEU A 43 17.08 0.17 14.72
N THR A 44 17.23 -1.11 15.02
CA THR A 44 18.49 -1.84 14.83
C THR A 44 18.87 -1.92 13.36
N LEU A 45 17.90 -2.24 12.49
CA LEU A 45 18.11 -2.23 11.03
C LEU A 45 18.43 -0.83 10.51
N ALA A 46 17.87 0.19 11.16
CA ALA A 46 18.13 1.60 10.86
C ALA A 46 19.42 2.13 11.50
N HIS A 47 20.20 1.33 12.23
CA HIS A 47 21.38 1.79 12.97
C HIS A 47 21.06 2.97 13.92
N GLU A 48 19.86 2.99 14.50
CA GLU A 48 19.42 3.99 15.48
C GLU A 48 19.47 3.43 16.91
N VAL A 49 19.90 4.27 17.86
CA VAL A 49 19.82 3.95 19.28
C VAL A 49 18.39 4.20 19.74
N ALA A 50 17.78 3.21 20.38
CA ALA A 50 16.44 3.34 20.91
C ALA A 50 16.39 4.45 21.97
N ASP A 51 15.64 5.52 21.65
CA ASP A 51 15.32 6.55 22.63
C ASP A 51 14.37 5.98 23.69
N ALA A 52 14.34 6.57 24.89
CA ALA A 52 13.54 6.05 26.00
C ALA A 52 12.01 6.07 25.70
N ASN A 53 11.58 6.90 24.74
CA ASN A 53 10.18 7.06 24.38
C ASN A 53 9.87 6.56 22.95
N LEU A 54 9.55 5.26 22.86
CA LEU A 54 9.13 4.61 21.61
C LEU A 54 7.63 4.74 21.30
N PHE A 55 6.90 5.60 22.02
CA PHE A 55 5.44 5.74 21.89
C PHE A 55 5.02 6.09 20.46
N TRP A 56 5.66 7.09 19.85
CA TRP A 56 5.30 7.56 18.51
C TRP A 56 5.56 6.51 17.43
N ILE A 57 6.57 5.66 17.58
CA ILE A 57 6.82 4.54 16.66
C ILE A 57 5.69 3.53 16.73
N ARG A 58 5.19 3.25 17.95
CA ARG A 58 4.03 2.35 18.13
C ARG A 58 2.76 2.93 17.54
N VAL A 59 2.52 4.23 17.72
CA VAL A 59 1.38 4.93 17.10
C VAL A 59 1.47 4.82 15.57
N ALA A 60 2.64 5.06 14.98
CA ALA A 60 2.85 4.89 13.54
C ALA A 60 2.61 3.43 13.10
N GLY A 61 3.10 2.45 13.87
CA GLY A 61 2.85 1.02 13.61
C GLY A 61 1.35 0.65 13.66
N ALA A 62 0.61 1.17 14.63
CA ALA A 62 -0.84 0.98 14.73
C ALA A 62 -1.59 1.60 13.53
N LEU A 63 -1.18 2.79 13.09
CA LEU A 63 -1.73 3.44 11.89
C LEU A 63 -1.44 2.63 10.63
N LEU A 64 -0.20 2.19 10.42
CA LEU A 64 0.19 1.34 9.28
C LEU A 64 -0.62 0.04 9.25
N THR A 65 -0.76 -0.61 10.41
CA THR A 65 -1.56 -1.85 10.54
C THR A 65 -3.03 -1.60 10.18
N SER A 66 -3.60 -0.48 10.63
CA SER A 66 -4.99 -0.12 10.33
C SER A 66 -5.19 0.16 8.85
N ILE A 67 -4.27 0.91 8.22
CA ILE A 67 -4.28 1.18 6.78
C ILE A 67 -4.15 -0.12 5.98
N ALA A 68 -3.28 -1.05 6.39
CA ALA A 68 -3.14 -2.35 5.74
C ALA A 68 -4.48 -3.10 5.70
N LEU A 69 -5.21 -3.15 6.82
CA LEU A 69 -6.52 -3.80 6.88
C LEU A 69 -7.54 -3.14 5.95
N MET A 70 -7.55 -1.80 5.89
CA MET A 70 -8.42 -1.05 4.99
C MET A 70 -8.06 -1.31 3.51
N CYS A 71 -6.77 -1.32 3.18
CA CYS A 71 -6.25 -1.60 1.84
C CYS A 71 -6.51 -3.05 1.42
N HIS A 72 -6.42 -4.01 2.34
CA HIS A 72 -6.79 -5.39 2.09
C HIS A 72 -8.28 -5.50 1.74
N GLN A 73 -9.17 -4.93 2.56
CA GLN A 73 -10.62 -5.00 2.30
C GLN A 73 -11.01 -4.25 1.02
N SER A 74 -10.39 -3.10 0.74
CA SER A 74 -10.66 -2.38 -0.51
C SER A 74 -10.19 -3.16 -1.74
N ALA A 75 -9.07 -3.89 -1.64
CA ALA A 75 -8.60 -4.78 -2.70
C ALA A 75 -9.56 -5.94 -2.95
N VAL A 76 -10.05 -6.59 -1.89
CA VAL A 76 -11.02 -7.69 -1.97
C VAL A 76 -12.36 -7.23 -2.58
N LEU A 77 -12.80 -6.01 -2.25
CA LEU A 77 -14.06 -5.42 -2.72
C LEU A 77 -13.92 -4.64 -4.04
N ASP A 78 -12.74 -4.63 -4.67
CA ASP A 78 -12.40 -3.86 -5.88
C ASP A 78 -12.81 -2.36 -5.81
N VAL A 79 -12.57 -1.69 -4.69
CA VAL A 79 -12.95 -0.28 -4.47
C VAL A 79 -11.99 0.66 -5.21
N ARG A 80 -12.14 0.77 -6.54
CA ARG A 80 -11.21 1.50 -7.42
C ARG A 80 -10.91 2.95 -7.05
N PRO A 81 -11.87 3.77 -6.58
CA PRO A 81 -11.56 5.13 -6.13
C PRO A 81 -10.55 5.14 -4.98
N PHE A 82 -10.63 4.17 -4.07
CA PHE A 82 -9.66 4.03 -2.99
C PHE A 82 -8.26 3.71 -3.52
N PHE A 83 -8.14 2.91 -4.57
CA PHE A 83 -6.83 2.58 -5.15
C PHE A 83 -6.13 3.83 -5.70
N ALA A 84 -6.86 4.73 -6.35
CA ALA A 84 -6.32 5.99 -6.85
C ALA A 84 -5.83 6.88 -5.69
N TRP A 85 -6.61 6.99 -4.63
CA TRP A 85 -6.21 7.70 -3.41
C TRP A 85 -5.00 7.05 -2.73
N ALA A 86 -4.96 5.71 -2.68
CA ALA A 86 -3.82 4.99 -2.12
C ALA A 86 -2.53 5.29 -2.89
N VAL A 87 -2.56 5.32 -4.22
CA VAL A 87 -1.40 5.72 -5.05
C VAL A 87 -0.98 7.15 -4.72
N LEU A 88 -1.92 8.10 -4.65
CA LEU A 88 -1.61 9.50 -4.34
C LEU A 88 -0.98 9.65 -2.96
N CYS A 89 -1.60 9.12 -1.91
CA CYS A 89 -1.14 9.25 -0.53
C CYS A 89 0.21 8.56 -0.31
N ARG A 90 0.42 7.37 -0.89
CA ARG A 90 1.70 6.65 -0.79
C ARG A 90 2.81 7.39 -1.51
N THR A 91 2.53 7.91 -2.71
CA THR A 91 3.50 8.71 -3.46
C THR A 91 3.86 10.01 -2.71
N PHE A 92 2.87 10.64 -2.07
CA PHE A 92 3.11 11.81 -1.22
C PHE A 92 4.02 11.48 -0.02
N ILE A 93 3.73 10.40 0.71
CA ILE A 93 4.58 9.94 1.83
C ILE A 93 6.01 9.67 1.35
N VAL A 94 6.18 9.00 0.21
CA VAL A 94 7.51 8.77 -0.36
C VAL A 94 8.23 10.08 -0.66
N ALA A 95 7.55 11.05 -1.29
CA ALA A 95 8.16 12.34 -1.60
C ALA A 95 8.65 13.05 -0.33
N VAL A 96 7.87 13.00 0.76
CA VAL A 96 8.27 13.54 2.07
C VAL A 96 9.48 12.80 2.63
N VAL A 97 9.46 11.46 2.68
CA VAL A 97 10.56 10.66 3.25
C VAL A 97 11.85 10.84 2.45
N ILE A 98 11.78 10.86 1.12
CA ILE A 98 12.95 11.10 0.27
C ILE A 98 13.50 12.51 0.52
N THR A 99 12.64 13.53 0.58
CA THR A 99 13.07 14.91 0.87
C THR A 99 13.76 15.00 2.23
N CYS A 100 13.17 14.43 3.28
CA CYS A 100 13.79 14.39 4.61
C CYS A 100 15.11 13.61 4.63
N THR A 101 15.21 12.51 3.87
CA THR A 101 16.46 11.73 3.76
C THR A 101 17.55 12.53 3.07
N LEU A 102 17.24 13.22 1.96
CA LEU A 102 18.20 14.07 1.23
C LEU A 102 18.65 15.28 2.06
N MET A 103 17.79 15.78 2.96
CA MET A 103 18.13 16.85 3.90
C MET A 103 18.87 16.36 5.17
N GLY A 104 19.19 15.06 5.26
CA GLY A 104 19.86 14.48 6.44
C GLY A 104 18.99 14.43 7.70
N LYS A 105 17.66 14.53 7.55
CA LYS A 105 16.67 14.44 8.66
C LYS A 105 16.18 13.02 8.91
N CYS A 106 16.46 12.10 7.99
CA CYS A 106 16.16 10.68 8.14
C CYS A 106 17.36 9.83 7.74
N GLN A 107 17.46 8.65 8.33
CA GLN A 107 18.40 7.60 7.95
C GLN A 107 18.25 7.18 6.47
N ALA A 108 19.35 6.75 5.86
CA ALA A 108 19.35 6.28 4.47
C ALA A 108 18.41 5.08 4.24
N ILE A 109 18.22 4.22 5.27
CA ILE A 109 17.29 3.09 5.19
C ILE A 109 15.85 3.55 4.96
N SER A 110 15.45 4.69 5.53
CA SER A 110 14.10 5.23 5.37
C SER A 110 13.86 5.64 3.92
N GLY A 111 14.86 6.25 3.27
CA GLY A 111 14.83 6.53 1.84
C GLY A 111 14.72 5.26 0.98
N TYR A 112 15.46 4.20 1.33
CA TYR A 112 15.39 2.92 0.62
C TYR A 112 14.00 2.28 0.73
N VAL A 113 13.42 2.24 1.93
CA VAL A 113 12.07 1.74 2.16
C VAL A 113 11.04 2.57 1.39
N ALA A 114 11.22 3.90 1.31
CA ALA A 114 10.37 4.77 0.52
C ALA A 114 10.44 4.47 -0.99
N CYS A 115 11.62 4.15 -1.52
CA CYS A 115 11.76 3.70 -2.91
C CYS A 115 11.00 2.40 -3.18
N ILE A 116 11.04 1.43 -2.25
CA ILE A 116 10.25 0.20 -2.35
C ILE A 116 8.76 0.52 -2.36
N ASP A 117 8.30 1.40 -1.46
CA ASP A 117 6.88 1.78 -1.40
C ASP A 117 6.43 2.51 -2.67
N PHE A 118 7.28 3.34 -3.26
CA PHE A 118 7.01 3.98 -4.54
C PHE A 118 6.89 2.96 -5.67
N GLY A 119 7.78 1.97 -5.74
CA GLY A 119 7.68 0.88 -6.71
C GLY A 119 6.35 0.14 -6.60
N ALA A 120 5.93 -0.17 -5.38
CA ALA A 120 4.62 -0.79 -5.14
C ALA A 120 3.44 0.14 -5.46
N SER A 121 3.58 1.46 -5.27
CA SER A 121 2.57 2.46 -5.66
C SER A 121 2.42 2.54 -7.18
N MET A 122 3.56 2.54 -7.90
CA MET A 122 3.58 2.52 -9.36
C MET A 122 2.99 1.22 -9.92
N TRP A 123 3.22 0.09 -9.26
CA TRP A 123 2.55 -1.16 -9.63
C TRP A 123 1.03 -1.05 -9.57
N THR A 124 0.49 -0.44 -8.51
CA THR A 124 -0.96 -0.16 -8.40
C THR A 124 -1.45 0.80 -9.48
N PHE A 125 -0.69 1.87 -9.76
CA PHE A 125 -1.01 2.84 -10.82
C PHE A 125 -1.09 2.18 -12.21
N PHE A 126 -0.09 1.37 -12.57
CA PHE A 126 -0.11 0.64 -13.83
C PHE A 126 -1.23 -0.40 -13.89
N GLY A 127 -1.54 -1.03 -12.76
CA GLY A 127 -2.71 -1.90 -12.61
C GLY A 127 -4.01 -1.16 -12.95
N LEU A 128 -4.23 0.04 -12.38
CA LEU A 128 -5.41 0.87 -12.65
C LEU A 128 -5.51 1.25 -14.13
N ARG A 129 -4.39 1.60 -14.76
CA ARG A 129 -4.35 1.91 -16.20
C ARG A 129 -4.73 0.70 -17.05
N ARG A 130 -4.22 -0.48 -16.69
CA ARG A 130 -4.54 -1.73 -17.40
C ARG A 130 -6.01 -2.10 -17.23
N ASP A 131 -6.53 -2.05 -16.01
CA ASP A 131 -7.93 -2.32 -15.72
C ASP A 131 -8.88 -1.39 -16.50
N ARG A 132 -8.51 -0.10 -16.63
CA ARG A 132 -9.26 0.88 -17.44
C ARG A 132 -9.21 0.55 -18.93
N ALA A 133 -8.04 0.20 -19.46
CA ALA A 133 -7.88 -0.16 -20.87
C ALA A 133 -8.68 -1.42 -21.24
N GLU A 134 -8.67 -2.45 -20.37
CA GLU A 134 -9.45 -3.66 -20.55
C GLU A 134 -10.97 -3.38 -20.51
N ALA A 135 -11.43 -2.50 -19.61
CA ALA A 135 -12.83 -2.09 -19.56
C ALA A 135 -13.29 -1.38 -20.84
N LEU A 136 -12.47 -0.45 -21.36
CA LEU A 136 -12.77 0.25 -22.62
C LEU A 136 -12.81 -0.71 -23.81
N ARG A 137 -11.85 -1.64 -23.91
CA ARG A 137 -11.84 -2.67 -24.97
C ARG A 137 -13.09 -3.54 -24.95
N ARG A 138 -13.55 -3.95 -23.75
CA ARG A 138 -14.78 -4.73 -23.58
C ARG A 138 -16.03 -3.94 -23.99
N ALA A 139 -16.07 -2.64 -23.73
CA ALA A 139 -17.16 -1.77 -24.16
C ALA A 139 -17.20 -1.64 -25.69
N SER A 140 -16.04 -1.43 -26.34
CA SER A 140 -15.94 -1.35 -27.80
C SER A 140 -16.22 -2.68 -28.51
N ALA A 141 -16.00 -3.83 -27.85
CA ALA A 141 -16.27 -5.17 -28.40
C ALA A 141 -17.75 -5.62 -28.26
N LYS A 142 -18.62 -4.82 -27.62
CA LYS A 142 -20.07 -5.06 -27.53
C LYS A 142 -20.93 -4.16 -28.48
N PRO A 143 -20.64 -3.94 -29.78
CA PRO A 143 -21.48 -3.01 -30.56
C PRO A 143 -22.89 -3.54 -30.90
N ASN A 144 -23.11 -4.85 -31.11
CA ASN A 144 -24.34 -5.33 -31.78
C ASN A 144 -24.95 -6.60 -31.15
N LEU A 145 -25.69 -6.47 -30.05
CA LEU A 145 -26.63 -7.52 -29.59
C LEU A 145 -28.07 -6.99 -29.41
N ALA A 146 -28.36 -5.80 -29.91
CA ALA A 146 -29.65 -5.13 -29.72
C ALA A 146 -30.18 -4.45 -31.00
N ALA A 147 -29.88 -4.99 -32.18
CA ALA A 147 -30.50 -4.61 -33.44
C ALA A 147 -31.17 -5.84 -34.07
#